data_AF-A0A350JMI6-F1
#
_entry.id   AF-A0A350JMI6-F1
#
_cell.length_a   1.000
_cell.length_b   1.000
_cell.length_c   1.000
_cell.angle_alpha   90.00
_cell.angle_beta   90.00
_cell.angle_gamma   90.00
#
_symmetry.space_group_name_H-M   'P 1'
#
loop_
_entity.id
_entity.type
_entity.pdbx_description
1 polymer ?
#
loop_
_entity_poly.entity_id
_entity_poly.type
_entity_poly.pdbx_seq_one_letter_code
_entity_poly.pdbx_strand_id
1 'polypeptide(L)'
;DYGIFYEFMPLAELGKEFPKTLQLDEVEIGVNYALIISTTGGLWRYLIGDTIKFTCLDPFRIKVSGRTKHFINVFGEELIVDNADEALRQVCEKTRSSIKEYSAAPIFMDGTKAGGHEWVIEFIDPPSDIEYFTEVFDNALKSINSDYEAKRYHDAVLCMPKVRQLPPGTFYKWMQKRGKLGGQNKVPRLSNSRDYINSIMEVVDEG
;
A
#
# COMPACT_ATOMS: atom_id res chain seq x y z
N ASP A 1 -33.47 -11.06 -3.11
CA ASP A 1 -32.09 -11.29 -2.65
C ASP A 1 -31.31 -12.15 -3.61
N TYR A 2 -30.11 -11.71 -3.99
CA TYR A 2 -29.20 -12.44 -4.87
C TYR A 2 -28.47 -13.62 -4.18
N GLY A 3 -28.85 -13.97 -2.95
CA GLY A 3 -28.22 -15.07 -2.19
C GLY A 3 -26.76 -14.79 -1.82
N ILE A 4 -26.39 -13.51 -1.72
CA ILE A 4 -25.06 -13.05 -1.32
C ILE A 4 -25.18 -12.37 0.03
N PHE A 5 -24.39 -12.83 1.00
CA PHE A 5 -24.22 -12.21 2.30
C PHE A 5 -22.86 -11.50 2.34
N TYR A 6 -22.85 -10.26 2.81
CA TYR A 6 -21.65 -9.44 2.91
C TYR A 6 -21.27 -9.23 4.37
N GLU A 7 -19.98 -9.37 4.65
CA GLU A 7 -19.35 -9.03 5.92
C GLU A 7 -18.26 -7.99 5.66
N PHE A 8 -18.14 -7.01 6.56
CA PHE A 8 -17.18 -5.93 6.47
C PHE A 8 -16.13 -6.07 7.58
N MET A 9 -14.92 -6.47 7.22
CA MET A 9 -13.83 -6.68 8.19
C MET A 9 -12.97 -5.41 8.29
N PRO A 10 -12.87 -4.72 9.43
CA PRO A 10 -11.90 -3.65 9.61
C PRO A 10 -10.48 -4.15 9.30
N LEU A 11 -9.63 -3.33 8.66
CA LEU A 11 -8.27 -3.78 8.30
C LEU A 11 -7.42 -4.20 9.50
N ALA A 12 -7.65 -3.62 10.68
CA ALA A 12 -7.01 -4.02 11.92
C ALA A 12 -7.31 -5.47 12.37
N GLU A 13 -8.35 -6.10 11.83
CA GLU A 13 -8.70 -7.50 12.08
C GLU A 13 -8.03 -8.47 11.10
N LEU A 14 -7.43 -7.96 10.02
CA LEU A 14 -6.82 -8.78 8.98
C LEU A 14 -5.66 -9.62 9.52
N GLY A 15 -5.72 -10.93 9.33
CA GLY A 15 -4.68 -11.88 9.74
C GLY A 15 -4.85 -12.44 11.16
N LYS A 16 -5.86 -12.00 11.93
CA LYS A 16 -6.22 -12.64 13.20
C LYS A 16 -6.84 -14.01 12.96
N GLU A 17 -6.66 -14.93 13.91
CA GLU A 17 -7.23 -16.29 13.84
C GLU A 17 -8.77 -16.28 13.82
N PHE A 18 -9.36 -15.38 14.62
CA PHE A 18 -10.82 -15.18 14.71
C PHE A 18 -11.14 -13.70 14.48
N PRO A 19 -11.11 -13.22 13.23
CA PRO A 19 -11.26 -11.81 12.96
C PRO A 19 -12.71 -11.38 13.11
N LYS A 20 -12.91 -10.23 13.75
CA LYS A 20 -14.24 -9.64 13.90
C LYS A 20 -14.69 -9.03 12.58
N THR A 21 -15.92 -9.33 12.18
CA THR A 21 -16.59 -8.72 11.04
C THR A 21 -17.80 -7.94 11.51
N LEU A 22 -18.13 -6.90 10.74
CA LEU A 22 -19.27 -6.03 10.96
C LEU A 22 -20.35 -6.31 9.91
N GLN A 23 -21.60 -6.13 10.32
CA GLN A 23 -22.76 -6.07 9.43
C GLN A 23 -22.89 -4.67 8.82
N LEU A 24 -23.79 -4.54 7.83
CA LEU A 24 -23.97 -3.29 7.06
C LEU A 24 -24.38 -2.10 7.93
N ASP A 25 -25.10 -2.32 9.03
CA ASP A 25 -25.55 -1.31 9.99
C ASP A 25 -24.48 -0.91 11.02
N GLU A 26 -23.40 -1.68 11.10
CA GLU A 26 -22.28 -1.44 12.02
C GLU A 26 -21.11 -0.69 11.36
N VAL A 27 -21.19 -0.39 10.06
CA VAL A 27 -20.09 0.25 9.31
C VAL A 27 -20.04 1.77 9.52
N GLU A 28 -18.83 2.31 9.44
CA GLU A 28 -18.54 3.72 9.64
C GLU A 28 -17.99 4.37 8.36
N ILE A 29 -18.32 5.64 8.15
CA ILE A 29 -17.76 6.42 7.05
C ILE A 29 -16.26 6.63 7.31
N GLY A 30 -15.44 6.47 6.27
CA GLY A 30 -14.01 6.75 6.38
C GLY A 30 -13.15 5.55 6.79
N VAL A 31 -13.75 4.49 7.33
CA VAL A 31 -13.03 3.26 7.73
C VAL A 31 -12.83 2.35 6.53
N ASN A 32 -11.65 1.73 6.44
CA ASN A 32 -11.34 0.74 5.43
C ASN A 32 -11.78 -0.65 5.89
N TYR A 33 -12.54 -1.33 5.03
CA TYR A 33 -13.04 -2.68 5.26
C TYR A 33 -12.56 -3.64 4.17
N ALA A 34 -12.04 -4.80 4.54
CA ALA A 34 -11.91 -5.92 3.64
C ALA A 34 -13.26 -6.59 3.44
N LEU A 35 -13.63 -6.84 2.18
CA LEU A 35 -14.93 -7.42 1.84
C LEU A 35 -14.89 -8.95 1.91
N ILE A 36 -15.77 -9.51 2.72
CA ILE A 36 -16.01 -10.95 2.81
C ILE A 36 -17.39 -11.26 2.27
N ILE A 37 -17.49 -12.32 1.46
CA ILE A 37 -18.76 -12.78 0.90
C ILE A 37 -19.04 -14.23 1.22
N SER A 38 -20.31 -14.52 1.47
CA SER A 38 -20.85 -15.87 1.42
C SER A 38 -21.92 -15.92 0.33
N THR A 39 -21.88 -16.94 -0.53
CA THR A 39 -22.81 -17.08 -1.66
C THR A 39 -23.37 -18.50 -1.72
N THR A 40 -24.56 -18.63 -2.30
CA THR A 40 -25.16 -19.95 -2.60
C THR A 40 -24.34 -20.78 -3.59
N GLY A 41 -23.39 -20.16 -4.30
CA GLY A 41 -22.44 -20.82 -5.20
C GLY A 41 -21.26 -21.51 -4.51
N GLY A 42 -21.25 -21.59 -3.17
CA GLY A 42 -20.24 -22.33 -2.40
C GLY A 42 -19.08 -21.49 -1.87
N LEU A 43 -19.09 -20.18 -2.08
CA LEU A 43 -18.19 -19.29 -1.34
C LEU A 43 -18.70 -19.14 0.09
N TRP A 44 -17.88 -19.48 1.09
CA TRP A 44 -18.23 -19.36 2.50
C TRP A 44 -17.18 -18.52 3.21
N ARG A 45 -17.60 -17.37 3.76
CA ARG A 45 -16.73 -16.32 4.33
C ARG A 45 -15.47 -16.09 3.49
N TYR A 46 -15.65 -15.98 2.17
CA TYR A 46 -14.56 -15.82 1.23
C TYR A 46 -14.08 -14.37 1.21
N LEU A 47 -12.79 -14.17 1.51
CA LEU A 47 -12.14 -12.87 1.41
C LEU A 47 -11.88 -12.53 -0.07
N ILE A 48 -12.63 -11.56 -0.62
CA ILE A 48 -12.50 -11.14 -2.02
C ILE A 48 -11.09 -10.58 -2.30
N GLY A 49 -10.51 -9.95 -1.28
CA GLY A 49 -9.20 -9.34 -1.37
C GLY A 49 -9.21 -7.88 -1.80
N ASP A 50 -10.39 -7.29 -1.96
CA ASP A 50 -10.57 -5.84 -2.15
C ASP A 50 -10.86 -5.17 -0.81
N THR A 51 -10.39 -3.93 -0.66
CA THR A 51 -10.75 -3.05 0.44
C THR A 51 -11.70 -1.97 -0.06
N ILE A 52 -12.68 -1.62 0.76
CA ILE A 52 -13.67 -0.59 0.46
C ILE A 52 -13.77 0.40 1.62
N LYS A 53 -14.27 1.60 1.33
CA LYS A 53 -14.58 2.63 2.30
C LYS A 53 -15.97 3.18 2.05
N PHE A 54 -16.78 3.31 3.08
CA PHE A 54 -18.09 3.96 2.97
C PHE A 54 -17.90 5.48 2.88
N THR A 55 -18.61 6.08 1.92
CA THR A 55 -18.68 7.53 1.67
C THR A 55 -20.03 8.12 2.07
N CYS A 56 -21.05 7.27 2.19
CA CYS A 56 -22.39 7.60 2.67
C CYS A 56 -23.01 6.33 3.24
N LEU A 57 -23.83 6.45 4.29
CA LEU A 57 -24.56 5.33 4.90
C LEU A 57 -26.05 5.34 4.49
N ASP A 58 -26.57 6.45 3.97
CA ASP A 58 -27.97 6.55 3.50
C ASP A 58 -28.11 7.48 2.27
N PRO A 59 -28.28 6.94 1.05
CA PRO A 59 -28.12 5.53 0.71
C PRO A 59 -26.64 5.12 0.84
N PHE A 60 -26.39 3.84 1.16
CA PHE A 60 -25.03 3.33 1.23
C PHE A 60 -24.26 3.56 -0.08
N ARG A 61 -23.09 4.19 0.02
CA ARG A 61 -22.16 4.41 -1.10
C ARG A 61 -20.76 4.03 -0.69
N ILE A 62 -20.10 3.23 -1.52
CA ILE A 62 -18.74 2.75 -1.27
C ILE A 62 -17.79 3.27 -2.34
N LYS A 63 -16.53 3.44 -1.94
CA LYS A 63 -15.38 3.61 -2.84
C LYS A 63 -14.45 2.43 -2.62
N VAL A 64 -13.99 1.81 -3.70
CA VAL A 64 -12.92 0.80 -3.62
C VAL A 64 -11.63 1.53 -3.25
N SER A 65 -10.99 1.11 -2.16
CA SER A 65 -9.84 1.77 -1.55
C SER A 65 -8.51 0.99 -1.68
N GLY A 66 -8.54 -0.19 -2.30
CA GLY A 66 -7.32 -0.99 -2.48
C GLY A 66 -7.52 -2.50 -2.46
N ARG A 67 -6.45 -3.20 -2.06
CA ARG A 67 -6.37 -4.67 -1.99
C ARG A 67 -5.85 -5.11 -0.62
N THR A 68 -6.35 -6.21 -0.09
CA THR A 68 -5.93 -6.78 1.21
C THR A 68 -4.51 -7.35 1.23
N LYS A 69 -3.82 -7.39 0.09
CA LYS A 69 -2.44 -7.92 -0.02
C LYS A 69 -1.38 -6.86 -0.27
N HIS A 70 -1.78 -5.61 -0.53
CA HIS A 70 -0.85 -4.53 -0.87
C HIS A 70 -0.99 -3.40 0.14
N PHE A 71 -0.34 -3.57 1.27
CA PHE A 71 -0.26 -2.59 2.35
C PHE A 71 1.05 -2.78 3.13
N ILE A 72 1.42 -1.78 3.93
CA ILE A 72 2.48 -1.88 4.94
C ILE A 72 1.84 -1.56 6.29
N ASN A 73 1.89 -2.54 7.21
CA ASN A 73 1.45 -2.38 8.59
C ASN A 73 2.40 -3.16 9.52
N VAL A 74 3.68 -2.80 9.49
CA VAL A 74 4.71 -3.44 10.33
C VAL A 74 4.91 -2.68 11.63
N PHE A 75 4.62 -1.39 11.63
CA PHE A 75 4.79 -0.48 12.75
C PHE A 75 3.45 0.07 13.28
N GLY A 76 2.32 -0.40 12.73
CA GLY A 76 0.98 0.08 13.08
C GLY A 76 0.55 1.30 12.27
N GLU A 77 1.08 1.51 11.07
CA GLU A 77 0.86 2.69 10.21
C GLU A 77 -0.29 2.52 9.21
N GLU A 78 -0.82 1.30 9.06
CA GLU A 78 -1.96 0.98 8.16
C GLU A 78 -1.85 1.58 6.74
N LEU A 79 -0.64 1.62 6.18
CA LEU A 79 -0.39 2.27 4.90
C LEU A 79 -0.91 1.43 3.73
N ILE A 80 -1.92 1.92 3.02
CA ILE A 80 -2.53 1.26 1.85
C ILE A 80 -2.08 1.88 0.53
N VAL A 81 -2.27 1.16 -0.58
CA VAL A 81 -1.88 1.65 -1.93
C VAL A 81 -2.53 2.99 -2.26
N ASP A 82 -3.80 3.21 -1.89
CA ASP A 82 -4.47 4.49 -2.12
C ASP A 82 -3.78 5.66 -1.43
N ASN A 83 -3.22 5.47 -0.22
CA ASN A 83 -2.45 6.51 0.45
C ASN A 83 -1.16 6.83 -0.32
N ALA A 84 -0.47 5.77 -0.77
CA ALA A 84 0.77 5.89 -1.53
C ALA A 84 0.54 6.58 -2.88
N ASP A 85 -0.48 6.15 -3.63
CA ASP A 85 -0.83 6.71 -4.94
C ASP A 85 -1.20 8.20 -4.81
N GLU A 86 -2.01 8.56 -3.82
CA GLU A 86 -2.42 9.95 -3.60
C GLU A 86 -1.22 10.82 -3.15
N ALA A 87 -0.38 10.31 -2.26
CA ALA A 87 0.83 11.02 -1.83
C ALA A 87 1.80 11.23 -3.01
N LEU A 88 2.09 10.19 -3.78
CA LEU A 88 2.96 10.26 -4.96
C LEU A 88 2.40 11.21 -6.02
N ARG A 89 1.08 11.23 -6.24
CA ARG A 89 0.42 12.18 -7.15
C ARG A 89 0.68 13.63 -6.74
N GLN A 90 0.45 13.97 -5.47
CA GLN A 90 0.67 15.32 -4.95
C GLN A 90 2.14 15.75 -5.03
N VAL A 91 3.07 14.82 -4.77
CA VAL A 91 4.50 15.11 -4.83
C VAL A 91 4.94 15.32 -6.27
N CYS A 92 4.53 14.44 -7.19
CA CYS A 92 4.86 14.56 -8.62
C CYS A 92 4.43 15.91 -9.21
N GLU A 93 3.24 16.40 -8.83
CA GLU A 93 2.77 17.73 -9.21
C GLU A 93 3.69 18.85 -8.69
N LYS A 94 4.16 18.75 -7.44
CA LYS A 94 5.05 19.75 -6.82
C LYS A 94 6.47 19.71 -7.38
N THR A 95 7.01 18.53 -7.63
CA THR A 95 8.39 18.32 -8.08
C THR A 95 8.53 18.31 -9.61
N ARG A 96 7.42 18.43 -10.35
CA ARG A 96 7.39 18.30 -11.81
C ARG A 96 8.05 17.01 -12.30
N SER A 97 7.82 15.93 -11.56
CA SER A 97 8.29 14.58 -11.89
C SER A 97 7.12 13.69 -12.26
N SER A 98 7.41 12.54 -12.88
CA SER A 98 6.41 11.56 -13.25
C SER A 98 6.93 10.15 -12.98
N ILE A 99 6.08 9.30 -12.40
CA ILE A 99 6.46 7.94 -11.99
C ILE A 99 5.93 6.96 -13.01
N LYS A 100 6.79 6.03 -13.41
CA LYS A 100 6.40 4.89 -14.26
C LYS A 100 5.86 3.74 -13.42
N GLU A 101 6.60 3.35 -12.39
CA GLU A 101 6.26 2.23 -11.52
C GLU A 101 7.00 2.36 -10.19
N TYR A 102 6.44 1.79 -9.12
CA TYR A 102 7.08 1.78 -7.81
C TYR A 102 6.78 0.50 -7.01
N SER A 103 7.64 0.24 -6.02
CA SER A 103 7.39 -0.76 -4.97
C SER A 103 7.95 -0.26 -3.64
N ALA A 104 7.39 -0.70 -2.53
CA ALA A 104 7.84 -0.34 -1.20
C ALA A 104 7.72 -1.50 -0.21
N ALA A 105 8.64 -1.52 0.75
CA ALA A 105 8.69 -2.49 1.83
C ALA A 105 9.25 -1.84 3.11
N PRO A 106 9.00 -2.42 4.29
CA PRO A 106 9.60 -1.96 5.53
C PRO A 106 11.13 -2.13 5.53
N ILE A 107 11.80 -1.22 6.21
CA ILE A 107 13.16 -1.36 6.72
C ILE A 107 12.98 -1.77 8.18
N PHE A 108 13.34 -3.02 8.49
CA PHE A 108 13.26 -3.51 9.86
C PHE A 108 14.31 -2.84 10.75
N MET A 109 13.97 -2.69 12.03
CA MET A 109 14.90 -2.18 13.04
C MET A 109 16.13 -3.08 13.12
N ASP A 110 17.31 -2.47 13.14
CA ASP A 110 18.58 -3.14 13.41
C ASP A 110 19.21 -2.52 14.67
N GLY A 111 19.23 -3.29 15.75
CA GLY A 111 19.67 -2.84 17.06
C GLY A 111 18.82 -1.68 17.60
N THR A 112 19.45 -0.51 17.76
CA THR A 112 18.83 0.71 18.33
C THR A 112 18.25 1.65 17.28
N LYS A 113 18.35 1.33 15.98
CA LYS A 113 17.84 2.19 14.91
C LYS A 113 16.35 1.96 14.69
N ALA A 114 15.60 3.06 14.63
CA ALA A 114 14.19 3.05 14.26
C ALA A 114 13.99 2.36 12.88
N GLY A 115 12.81 1.75 12.70
CA GLY A 115 12.42 1.16 11.42
C GLY A 115 12.09 2.26 10.41
N GLY A 116 11.78 1.89 9.19
CA GLY A 116 11.44 2.86 8.14
C GLY A 116 10.78 2.19 6.95
N HIS A 117 10.64 2.92 5.85
CA HIS A 117 10.21 2.35 4.57
C HIS A 117 11.27 2.59 3.51
N GLU A 118 11.53 1.59 2.68
CA GLU A 118 12.31 1.74 1.46
C GLU A 118 11.35 1.73 0.27
N TRP A 119 11.43 2.78 -0.54
CA TRP A 119 10.64 3.00 -1.74
C TRP A 119 11.57 2.93 -2.93
N VAL A 120 11.32 2.01 -3.86
CA VAL A 120 12.06 1.93 -5.13
C VAL A 120 11.16 2.42 -6.25
N ILE A 121 11.62 3.44 -6.98
CA ILE A 121 10.79 4.19 -7.92
C ILE A 121 11.50 4.28 -9.27
N GLU A 122 10.85 3.81 -10.32
CA GLU A 122 11.26 4.05 -11.71
C GLU A 122 10.51 5.28 -12.22
N PHE A 123 11.24 6.37 -12.50
CA PHE A 123 10.66 7.61 -13.00
C PHE A 123 10.59 7.62 -14.54
N ILE A 124 9.57 8.27 -15.09
CA ILE A 124 9.56 8.71 -16.49
C ILE A 124 10.35 10.01 -16.58
N ASP A 125 9.93 11.02 -15.80
CA ASP A 125 10.64 12.28 -15.59
C ASP A 125 11.11 12.33 -14.12
N PRO A 126 12.42 12.19 -13.84
CA PRO A 126 12.92 12.22 -12.47
C PRO A 126 12.86 13.64 -11.87
N PRO A 127 12.68 13.77 -10.54
CA PRO A 127 12.79 15.07 -9.88
C PRO A 127 14.22 15.61 -9.99
N SER A 128 14.38 16.94 -9.97
CA SER A 128 15.70 17.58 -9.98
C SER A 128 16.50 17.36 -8.70
N ASP A 129 15.81 17.06 -7.60
CA ASP A 129 16.36 16.87 -6.26
C ASP A 129 15.57 15.73 -5.58
N ILE A 130 16.25 14.60 -5.32
CA ILE A 130 15.62 13.40 -4.77
C ILE A 130 15.40 13.52 -3.27
N GLU A 131 16.25 14.27 -2.57
CA GLU A 131 16.12 14.57 -1.15
C GLU A 131 14.88 15.44 -0.91
N TYR A 132 14.69 16.50 -1.71
CA TYR A 132 13.49 17.33 -1.66
C TYR A 132 12.23 16.54 -2.02
N PHE A 133 12.29 15.68 -3.06
CA PHE A 133 11.19 14.77 -3.38
C PHE A 133 10.81 13.90 -2.17
N THR A 134 11.81 13.35 -1.48
CA THR A 134 11.65 12.47 -0.32
C THR A 134 10.98 13.21 0.84
N GLU A 135 11.42 14.43 1.14
CA GLU A 135 10.84 15.25 2.21
C GLU A 135 9.38 15.61 1.92
N VAL A 136 9.08 16.05 0.69
CA VAL A 136 7.70 16.37 0.29
C VAL A 136 6.82 15.13 0.31
N PHE A 137 7.37 13.97 -0.03
CA PHE A 137 6.66 12.69 0.02
C PHE A 137 6.35 12.22 1.44
N ASP A 138 7.29 12.31 2.37
CA ASP A 138 7.05 12.05 3.79
C ASP A 138 5.92 12.95 4.32
N ASN A 139 5.96 14.24 4.00
CA ASN A 139 4.93 15.20 4.40
C ASN A 139 3.56 14.88 3.78
N ALA A 140 3.51 14.47 2.53
CA ALA A 140 2.26 14.06 1.89
C ALA A 140 1.66 12.82 2.57
N LEU A 141 2.49 11.80 2.85
CA LEU A 141 2.06 10.59 3.55
C LEU A 141 1.49 10.90 4.95
N LYS A 142 2.18 11.74 5.74
CA LYS A 142 1.70 12.20 7.06
C LYS A 142 0.35 12.91 6.95
N SER A 143 0.17 13.77 5.95
CA SER A 143 -1.10 14.50 5.77
C SER A 143 -2.28 13.60 5.36
N ILE A 144 -2.01 12.44 4.74
CA ILE A 144 -3.03 11.54 4.19
C ILE A 144 -3.37 10.41 5.17
N ASN A 145 -2.42 10.00 6.00
CA ASN A 145 -2.57 8.88 6.92
C ASN A 145 -2.11 9.28 8.33
N SER A 146 -3.08 9.42 9.24
CA SER A 146 -2.87 9.81 10.63
C SER A 146 -2.08 8.77 11.44
N ASP A 147 -2.23 7.47 11.13
CA ASP A 147 -1.46 6.43 11.78
C ASP A 147 0.02 6.53 11.37
N TYR A 148 0.29 6.73 10.07
CA TYR A 148 1.63 7.02 9.57
C TYR A 148 2.23 8.27 10.23
N GLU A 149 1.48 9.37 10.31
CA GLU A 149 1.89 10.60 11.02
C GLU A 149 2.26 10.31 12.47
N ALA A 150 1.41 9.59 13.20
CA ALA A 150 1.65 9.23 14.59
C ALA A 150 2.93 8.39 14.77
N LYS A 151 3.24 7.48 13.84
CA LYS A 151 4.47 6.67 13.86
C LYS A 151 5.73 7.44 13.45
N ARG A 152 5.58 8.49 12.64
CA ARG A 152 6.66 9.41 12.26
C ARG A 152 6.97 10.47 13.33
N TYR A 153 6.09 10.68 14.30
CA TYR A 153 6.29 11.65 15.37
C TYR A 153 7.56 11.36 16.19
N HIS A 154 8.46 12.36 16.28
CA HIS A 154 9.79 12.27 16.89
C HIS A 154 10.73 11.19 16.33
N ASP A 155 10.48 10.68 15.12
CA ASP A 155 11.30 9.64 14.47
C ASP A 155 11.51 8.37 15.35
N ALA A 156 10.63 8.15 16.34
CA ALA A 156 10.86 7.16 17.39
C ALA A 156 10.62 5.72 16.91
N VAL A 157 9.69 5.54 15.96
CA VAL A 157 9.27 4.22 15.45
C VAL A 157 9.58 4.10 13.96
N LEU A 158 9.16 5.10 13.17
CA LEU A 158 9.49 5.23 11.76
C LEU A 158 10.46 6.40 11.57
N CYS A 159 11.56 6.17 10.87
CA CYS A 159 12.43 7.21 10.34
C CYS A 159 11.98 7.67 8.94
N MET A 160 12.62 8.73 8.43
CA MET A 160 12.36 9.27 7.09
C MET A 160 12.38 8.15 6.03
N PRO A 161 11.40 8.11 5.10
CA PRO A 161 11.40 7.11 4.04
C PRO A 161 12.66 7.22 3.20
N LYS A 162 13.23 6.08 2.81
CA LYS A 162 14.34 6.00 1.89
C LYS A 162 13.82 5.82 0.48
N VAL A 163 13.86 6.87 -0.33
CA VAL A 163 13.51 6.79 -1.75
C VAL A 163 14.75 6.46 -2.57
N ARG A 164 14.67 5.41 -3.38
CA ARG A 164 15.71 4.99 -4.32
C ARG A 164 15.17 5.09 -5.74
N GLN A 165 15.80 5.94 -6.54
CA GLN A 165 15.57 5.99 -7.97
C GLN A 165 16.15 4.73 -8.65
N LEU A 166 15.34 4.07 -9.45
CA LEU A 166 15.73 2.91 -10.25
C LEU A 166 16.07 3.30 -11.69
N PRO A 167 17.01 2.60 -12.34
CA PRO A 167 17.24 2.72 -13.77
C PRO A 167 15.97 2.42 -14.60
N PRO A 168 15.77 3.08 -15.75
CA PRO A 168 14.68 2.76 -16.65
C PRO A 168 14.70 1.29 -17.10
N GLY A 169 13.55 0.63 -17.05
CA GLY A 169 13.36 -0.76 -17.45
C GLY A 169 13.62 -1.79 -16.35
N THR A 170 13.99 -1.38 -15.13
CA THR A 170 14.25 -2.32 -14.02
C THR A 170 13.02 -3.17 -13.70
N PHE A 171 11.83 -2.58 -13.54
CA PHE A 171 10.63 -3.36 -13.24
C PHE A 171 10.25 -4.30 -14.38
N TYR A 172 10.48 -3.89 -15.63
CA TYR A 172 10.23 -4.73 -16.80
C TYR A 172 11.14 -5.98 -16.79
N LYS A 173 12.46 -5.79 -16.62
CA LYS A 173 13.43 -6.88 -16.52
C LYS A 173 13.12 -7.80 -15.34
N TRP A 174 12.74 -7.23 -14.20
CA TRP A 174 12.37 -8.00 -13.02
C TRP A 174 11.11 -8.86 -13.24
N MET A 175 10.05 -8.30 -13.84
CA MET A 175 8.84 -9.06 -14.20
C MET A 175 9.13 -10.15 -15.24
N GLN A 176 10.06 -9.90 -16.17
CA GLN A 176 10.56 -10.88 -17.15
C GLN A 176 11.26 -12.05 -16.46
N LYS A 177 12.21 -11.79 -15.56
CA LYS A 177 12.96 -12.81 -14.80
C LYS A 177 12.03 -13.74 -14.02
N ARG A 178 10.90 -13.21 -13.54
CA ARG A 178 9.88 -13.97 -12.79
C ARG A 178 8.89 -14.75 -13.66
N GLY A 179 9.00 -14.68 -14.99
CA GLY A 179 8.01 -15.27 -15.91
C GLY A 179 6.61 -14.64 -15.79
N LYS A 180 6.53 -13.40 -15.29
CA LYS A 180 5.27 -12.67 -15.03
C LYS A 180 5.06 -11.50 -15.98
N LEU A 181 5.66 -11.53 -17.17
CA LEU A 181 5.36 -10.55 -18.22
C LEU A 181 3.93 -10.74 -18.74
N GLY A 182 3.15 -9.65 -18.78
CA GLY A 182 1.80 -9.62 -19.36
C GLY A 182 0.80 -8.87 -18.51
N GLY A 183 -0.27 -8.35 -19.12
CA GLY A 183 -1.23 -7.44 -18.48
C GLY A 183 -2.04 -8.02 -17.32
N GLN A 184 -1.98 -9.33 -17.08
CA GLN A 184 -2.62 -9.98 -15.93
C GLN A 184 -1.78 -9.89 -14.64
N ASN A 185 -0.46 -9.65 -14.74
CA ASN A 185 0.43 -9.56 -13.59
C ASN A 185 0.88 -8.11 -13.40
N LYS A 186 0.57 -7.54 -12.24
CA LYS A 186 1.01 -6.19 -11.86
C LYS A 186 2.23 -6.25 -10.93
N VAL A 187 3.02 -5.19 -10.93
CA VAL A 187 4.07 -5.01 -9.94
C VAL A 187 3.43 -4.88 -8.54
N PRO A 188 3.85 -5.67 -7.55
CA PRO A 188 3.42 -5.50 -6.16
C PRO A 188 3.92 -4.15 -5.63
N ARG A 189 2.99 -3.26 -5.29
CA ARG A 189 3.32 -1.89 -4.86
C ARG A 189 3.73 -1.78 -3.40
N LEU A 190 2.95 -2.36 -2.49
CA LEU A 190 3.24 -2.34 -1.05
C LEU A 190 3.34 -3.78 -0.52
N SER A 191 4.28 -4.03 0.38
CA SER A 191 4.52 -5.35 0.96
C SER A 191 5.03 -5.25 2.41
N ASN A 192 4.54 -6.14 3.27
CA ASN A 192 5.05 -6.30 4.65
C ASN A 192 6.37 -7.10 4.70
N SER A 193 6.72 -7.83 3.64
CA SER A 193 8.03 -8.49 3.49
C SER A 193 8.92 -7.74 2.51
N ARG A 194 10.23 -7.91 2.67
CA ARG A 194 11.24 -7.32 1.77
C ARG A 194 11.53 -8.15 0.52
N ASP A 195 10.86 -9.29 0.33
CA ASP A 195 11.17 -10.24 -0.73
C ASP A 195 11.12 -9.60 -2.12
N TYR A 196 10.12 -8.75 -2.38
CA TYR A 196 10.01 -8.04 -3.65
C TYR A 196 11.12 -7.01 -3.85
N ILE A 197 11.37 -6.16 -2.85
CA ILE A 197 12.42 -5.13 -2.93
C ILE A 197 13.79 -5.79 -3.11
N ASN A 198 14.12 -6.79 -2.30
CA ASN A 198 15.39 -7.51 -2.40
C ASN A 198 15.56 -8.12 -3.81
N SER A 199 14.52 -8.79 -4.33
CA SER A 199 14.56 -9.37 -5.68
C SER A 199 14.62 -8.33 -6.80
N ILE A 200 14.03 -7.14 -6.62
CA ILE A 200 14.17 -6.02 -7.58
C ILE A 200 15.60 -5.49 -7.56
N MET A 201 16.20 -5.34 -6.37
CA MET A 201 17.56 -4.85 -6.22
C MET A 201 18.61 -5.79 -6.84
N GLU A 202 18.40 -7.11 -6.78
CA GLU A 202 19.26 -8.07 -7.50
C GLU A 202 19.34 -7.77 -9.01
N VAL A 203 18.25 -7.33 -9.63
CA VAL A 203 18.21 -6.97 -11.07
C VAL A 203 18.93 -5.66 -11.35
N VAL A 204 19.01 -4.77 -10.36
CA VAL A 204 19.76 -3.51 -10.46
C VAL A 204 21.27 -3.79 -10.37
N ASP A 205 21.68 -4.68 -9.47
CA ASP A 205 23.10 -5.02 -9.26
C ASP A 205 23.69 -5.87 -10.40
N GLU A 206 22.84 -6.55 -11.18
CA GLU A 206 23.22 -7.34 -12.37
C GLU A 206 23.46 -6.50 -13.64
N GLY A 207 23.08 -5.22 -13.66
CA GLY A 207 23.06 -4.36 -14.86
C GLY A 207 24.03 -3.20 -14.83
#